data_AF-A0A953M719-F1
#
_entry.id   AF-A0A953M719-F1
#
_cell.length_a   1.000
_cell.length_b   1.000
_cell.length_c   1.000
_cell.angle_alpha   90.00
_cell.angle_beta   90.00
_cell.angle_gamma   90.00
#
_symmetry.space_group_name_H-M   'P 1'
#
loop_
_entity.id
_entity.type
_entity.pdbx_description
1 polymer ?
#
loop_
_entity_poly.entity_id
_entity_poly.type
_entity_poly.pdbx_seq_one_letter_code
_entity_poly.pdbx_strand_id
1 'polypeptide(L)' 'MLTPDLLRSKYAQACAYTDYVATGKPHHRESWEAFHDNVSLTESQRNLVAGFTRRVHALALSGVWCGDCVQHLPFLA' A
#
# COMPACT_ATOMS: atom_id res chain seq x y z
N MET A 1 -5.36 10.44 19.74
CA MET A 1 -6.30 9.45 19.16
C MET A 1 -6.40 9.68 17.66
N LEU A 2 -6.53 8.62 16.86
CA LEU A 2 -6.80 8.73 15.42
C LEU A 2 -8.29 8.99 15.21
N THR A 3 -8.67 10.24 14.97
CA THR A 3 -10.07 10.61 14.71
C THR A 3 -10.41 10.44 13.22
N PRO A 4 -11.70 10.27 12.87
CA PRO A 4 -12.13 10.22 11.47
C PRO A 4 -11.69 11.44 10.66
N ASP A 5 -11.77 12.64 11.24
CA ASP A 5 -11.39 13.89 10.56
C ASP A 5 -9.89 13.98 10.32
N LEU A 6 -9.08 13.53 11.28
CA LEU A 6 -7.63 13.45 11.11
C LEU A 6 -7.26 12.49 9.97
N LEU A 7 -7.82 11.27 9.98
CA LEU A 7 -7.54 10.26 8.96
C LEU A 7 -7.99 10.72 7.57
N ARG A 8 -9.17 11.34 7.47
CA ARG A 8 -9.69 11.90 6.21
C ARG A 8 -8.77 13.00 5.68
N SER A 9 -8.35 13.93 6.54
CA SER A 9 -7.44 15.02 6.17
C SER A 9 -6.10 14.49 5.68
N LYS A 10 -5.54 13.47 6.33
CA LYS A 10 -4.26 12.86 5.93
C LYS A 10 -4.37 12.02 4.67
N TYR A 11 -5.46 11.28 4.48
CA TYR A 11 -5.70 10.55 3.24
C TYR A 11 -5.82 11.50 2.04
N ALA A 12 -6.46 12.66 2.20
CA ALA A 12 -6.56 13.67 1.14
C ALA A 12 -5.22 14.32 0.76
N GLN A 13 -4.22 14.27 1.64
CA GLN A 13 -2.87 14.82 1.41
C GLN A 13 -1.87 13.74 0.96
N ALA A 14 -2.26 12.46 0.99
CA ALA A 14 -1.38 11.37 0.64
C ALA A 14 -1.15 11.30 -0.88
N CYS A 15 -0.09 10.60 -1.28
CA CYS A 15 0.17 10.27 -2.68
C CYS A 15 -0.30 8.85 -3.00
N ALA A 16 -0.48 8.56 -4.30
CA ALA A 16 -0.76 7.20 -4.75
C ALA A 16 0.47 6.30 -4.54
N TYR A 17 0.24 4.98 -4.46
CA TYR A 17 1.30 4.00 -4.26
C TYR A 17 2.46 4.14 -5.26
N THR A 18 2.15 4.27 -6.55
CA THR A 18 3.15 4.42 -7.62
C THR A 18 3.98 5.69 -7.45
N ASP A 19 3.33 6.81 -7.12
CA ASP A 19 4.00 8.10 -6.91
C ASP A 19 4.90 8.05 -5.67
N TYR A 20 4.44 7.37 -4.62
CA TYR A 20 5.20 7.13 -3.40
C TYR A 20 6.49 6.34 -3.69
N VAL A 21 6.38 5.19 -4.37
CA VAL A 21 7.54 4.34 -4.72
C VAL A 21 8.52 5.11 -5.61
N ALA A 22 8.02 5.94 -6.54
CA ALA A 22 8.85 6.75 -7.43
C ALA A 22 9.77 7.75 -6.71
N THR A 23 9.48 8.11 -5.45
CA THR A 23 10.38 8.98 -4.64
C THR A 23 11.66 8.27 -4.16
N GLY A 24 11.73 6.94 -4.30
CA GLY A 24 12.88 6.13 -3.89
C GLY A 24 14.09 6.22 -4.82
N LYS A 25 15.27 5.89 -4.28
CA LYS A 25 16.47 5.59 -5.09
C LYS A 25 16.22 4.35 -5.97
N PRO A 26 17.00 4.13 -7.05
CA PRO A 26 16.83 2.99 -7.96
C PRO A 26 16.66 1.63 -7.24
N HIS A 27 17.60 1.26 -6.37
CA HIS A 27 17.53 -0.02 -5.63
C HIS A 27 16.33 -0.15 -4.68
N HIS A 28 15.80 0.97 -4.15
CA HIS A 28 14.56 0.89 -3.40
C HIS A 28 13.42 0.51 -4.34
N ARG A 29 13.24 1.25 -5.45
CA ARG A 29 12.18 1.00 -6.45
C ARG A 29 12.21 -0.44 -6.96
N GLU A 30 13.40 -0.93 -7.30
CA GLU A 30 13.62 -2.33 -7.71
C GLU A 30 13.13 -3.33 -6.65
N SER A 31 13.36 -3.05 -5.36
CA SER A 31 12.89 -3.92 -4.27
C SER A 31 11.36 -3.93 -4.16
N TRP A 32 10.71 -2.76 -4.34
CA TRP A 32 9.25 -2.63 -4.34
C TRP A 32 8.62 -3.35 -5.54
N GLU A 33 9.17 -3.16 -6.73
CA GLU A 33 8.73 -3.82 -7.97
C GLU A 33 8.90 -5.33 -7.86
N ALA A 34 10.08 -5.80 -7.44
CA ALA A 34 10.34 -7.23 -7.27
C ALA A 34 9.37 -7.89 -6.29
N PHE A 35 9.04 -7.23 -5.17
CA PHE A 35 8.09 -7.81 -4.23
C PHE A 35 6.67 -7.79 -4.81
N HIS A 36 6.22 -6.66 -5.36
CA HIS A 36 4.91 -6.52 -6.00
C HIS A 36 4.67 -7.60 -7.06
N ASP A 37 5.65 -7.87 -7.91
CA ASP A 37 5.54 -8.88 -8.99
C ASP A 37 5.40 -10.32 -8.46
N ASN A 38 5.82 -10.57 -7.21
CA ASN A 38 5.67 -11.87 -6.55
C ASN A 38 4.41 -11.95 -5.68
N VAL A 39 3.67 -10.85 -5.48
CA VAL A 39 2.42 -10.88 -4.72
C VAL A 39 1.33 -11.51 -5.57
N SER A 40 0.79 -12.63 -5.08
CA SER A 40 -0.42 -13.23 -5.64
C SER A 40 -1.35 -13.67 -4.51
N LEU A 41 -2.62 -13.34 -4.64
CA LEU A 41 -3.64 -13.82 -3.70
C LEU A 41 -3.96 -15.28 -4.01
N THR A 42 -4.31 -16.06 -2.99
CA THR A 42 -4.97 -17.34 -3.20
C THR A 42 -6.41 -17.11 -3.70
N GLU A 43 -7.06 -18.15 -4.22
CA GLU A 43 -8.45 -18.07 -4.62
C GLU A 43 -9.37 -17.70 -3.44
N SER A 44 -9.14 -18.28 -2.26
CA SER A 44 -9.92 -17.96 -1.06
C SER A 44 -9.74 -16.50 -0.62
N GLN A 45 -8.53 -15.95 -0.72
CA GLN A 45 -8.28 -14.53 -0.42
C GLN A 45 -8.94 -13.60 -1.43
N ARG A 46 -8.88 -13.91 -2.73
CA ARG A 46 -9.60 -13.15 -3.76
C ARG A 46 -11.10 -13.13 -3.50
N ASN A 47 -11.70 -14.28 -3.19
CA ASN A 47 -13.13 -14.39 -2.90
C ASN A 47 -13.53 -13.57 -1.67
N LEU A 48 -12.67 -13.55 -0.62
CA LEU A 48 -12.90 -12.71 0.56
C LEU A 48 -12.91 -11.22 0.20
N VAL A 49 -11.88 -10.75 -0.51
CA VAL A 49 -11.78 -9.32 -0.89
C VAL A 49 -12.92 -8.92 -1.82
N ALA A 50 -13.32 -9.79 -2.75
CA ALA A 50 -14.47 -9.56 -3.64
C ALA A 50 -15.81 -9.42 -2.90
N GLY A 51 -15.91 -9.96 -1.68
CA GLY A 51 -17.09 -9.81 -0.83
C GLY A 51 -17.25 -8.42 -0.19
N PHE A 52 -16.25 -7.53 -0.29
CA PHE A 52 -16.32 -6.21 0.31
C PHE A 52 -17.22 -5.28 -0.50
N THR A 53 -18.34 -4.87 0.09
CA THR A 53 -19.36 -4.04 -0.57
C THR A 53 -19.16 -2.53 -0.39
N ARG A 54 -18.22 -2.12 0.48
CA ARG A 54 -17.93 -0.72 0.77
C ARG A 54 -16.51 -0.38 0.33
N ARG A 55 -16.33 0.84 -0.16
CA ARG A 55 -14.99 1.36 -0.44
C ARG A 55 -14.19 1.46 0.85
N VAL A 56 -13.05 0.78 0.89
CA VAL A 56 -12.05 0.90 1.96
C VAL A 56 -10.99 1.90 1.53
N HIS A 57 -10.71 2.88 2.38
CA HIS A 57 -9.60 3.81 2.18
C HIS A 57 -8.41 3.34 3.02
N ALA A 58 -7.34 2.91 2.35
CA ALA A 58 -6.10 2.50 3.01
C ALA A 58 -5.11 3.66 3.07
N LEU A 59 -4.71 4.05 4.28
CA LEU A 59 -3.67 5.06 4.53
C LEU A 59 -2.50 4.38 5.22
N ALA A 60 -1.31 4.47 4.62
CA ALA A 60 -0.08 3.94 5.20
C ALA A 60 0.90 5.09 5.51
N LEU A 61 1.61 4.95 6.63
CA LEU A 61 2.77 5.78 6.96
C LEU A 61 4.00 4.88 6.88
N SER A 62 4.92 5.20 5.96
CA SER A 62 6.06 4.34 5.66
C SER A 62 7.25 5.15 5.14
N GLY A 63 8.39 4.46 4.99
CA GLY A 63 9.55 4.96 4.24
C GLY A 63 9.88 4.04 3.07
N VAL A 64 10.19 4.59 1.89
CA VAL A 64 10.48 3.81 0.67
C VAL A 64 11.73 2.93 0.83
N TRP A 65 12.58 3.27 1.80
CA TRP A 65 13.78 2.52 2.16
C TRP A 65 13.54 1.39 3.17
N CYS A 66 12.33 1.29 3.75
CA CYS A 66 12.05 0.32 4.81
C CYS A 66 11.71 -1.05 4.22
N GLY A 67 12.55 -2.05 4.49
CA GLY A 67 12.36 -3.43 4.02
C GLY A 67 11.03 -4.05 4.46
N ASP A 68 10.59 -3.79 5.70
CA ASP A 68 9.27 -4.27 6.16
C ASP A 68 8.13 -3.61 5.38
N CYS A 69 8.28 -2.33 4.99
CA CYS A 69 7.27 -1.65 4.18
C CYS A 69 7.19 -2.24 2.77
N VAL A 70 8.35 -2.57 2.17
CA VAL A 70 8.43 -3.27 0.87
C VAL A 70 7.67 -4.59 0.92
N GLN A 71 7.74 -5.32 2.04
CA GLN A 71 7.08 -6.61 2.14
C GLN A 71 5.59 -6.53 2.44
N HIS A 72 5.10 -5.48 3.11
CA HIS A 72 3.69 -5.45 3.57
C HIS A 72 2.76 -4.56 2.75
N LEU A 73 3.27 -3.50 2.13
CA LEU A 73 2.42 -2.52 1.45
C LEU A 73 2.02 -2.90 0.01
N PRO A 74 2.84 -3.64 -0.79
CA PRO A 74 2.43 -4.05 -2.13
C PRO A 74 1.22 -4.98 -2.16
N PHE A 75 0.83 -5.61 -1.05
CA PHE A 75 -0.42 -6.37 -0.94
C PHE A 75 -1.70 -5.52 -1.12
N LEU A 76 -1.58 -4.19 -1.06
CA LEU A 76 -2.70 -3.25 -1.16
C LEU A 76 -2.82 -2.61 -2.55
N ALA A 77 -1.88 -2.88 -3.47
CA ALA A 77 -1.77 -2.27 -4.79
C ALA A 77 -2.39 -3.15 -5.88
#